data_AF-G0V5E9-F1
#
_entry.id   AF-G0V5E9-F1
#
_cell.length_a   1.000
_cell.length_b   1.000
_cell.length_c   1.000
_cell.angle_alpha   90.00
_cell.angle_beta   90.00
_cell.angle_gamma   90.00
#
_symmetry.space_group_name_H-M   'P 1'
#
loop_
_entity.id
_entity.type
_entity.pdbx_description
1 polymer ?
#
loop_
_entity_poly.entity_id
_entity_poly.type
_entity_poly.pdbx_seq_one_letter_code
_entity_poly.pdbx_strand_id
1 'polypeptide(L)'
;MQQTGNSKGRTAVMFVEGATPATLTAFKDLVANTLLSVLDSWSIDFKTFRCQIKTPDLPISKLMYSVTLSHHEKQTVLIKDNGLAVITSSGGSISGEDTDGTLESFDSLINTKLSNIWNQRQSIKGTAGETFLTMKGFIVRVVNLFSSTGFKGLLVECEEYRSHKTPDDANDDSFEQGIQTVQQLLESLDVGTVKVSRDTLETQQGSSILPDLAFQYVKVLEL
;
A
#
# COMPACT_ATOMS: atom_id res chain seq x y z
N MET A 1 17.90 -2.89 -13.49
CA MET A 1 18.30 -1.54 -13.05
C MET A 1 17.14 -0.95 -12.28
N GLN A 2 17.17 -1.06 -10.94
CA GLN A 2 16.20 -0.38 -10.09
C GLN A 2 16.70 1.05 -9.90
N GLN A 3 16.03 2.04 -10.49
CA GLN A 3 16.27 3.44 -10.16
C GLN A 3 15.49 3.76 -8.88
N THR A 4 16.23 3.80 -7.77
CA THR A 4 15.81 4.40 -6.51
C THR A 4 15.83 5.92 -6.67
N GLY A 5 14.76 6.46 -7.23
CA GLY A 5 14.53 7.90 -7.35
C GLY A 5 13.38 8.32 -6.46
N ASN A 6 13.68 8.85 -5.27
CA ASN A 6 12.71 9.46 -4.37
C ASN A 6 12.10 10.68 -5.09
N SER A 7 10.96 10.47 -5.75
CA SER A 7 10.29 11.46 -6.59
C SER A 7 8.81 11.51 -6.22
N LYS A 8 8.19 12.68 -6.39
CA LYS A 8 6.74 12.91 -6.21
C LYS A 8 5.95 12.03 -7.19
N GLY A 9 5.67 10.77 -6.84
CA GLY A 9 4.73 9.93 -7.56
C GLY A 9 3.33 10.10 -6.97
N ARG A 10 2.30 9.94 -7.80
CA ARG A 10 0.91 9.89 -7.35
C ARG A 10 0.46 8.46 -7.23
N THR A 11 -0.25 8.16 -6.15
CA THR A 11 -0.80 6.83 -5.88
C THR A 11 -2.28 6.90 -5.56
N ALA A 12 -2.92 5.76 -5.77
CA ALA A 12 -4.24 5.50 -5.25
C ALA A 12 -4.36 4.02 -4.93
N VAL A 13 -5.22 3.70 -3.96
CA VAL A 13 -5.53 2.33 -3.59
C VAL A 13 -7.03 2.11 -3.71
N MET A 14 -7.41 0.98 -4.28
CA MET A 14 -8.79 0.52 -4.37
C MET A 14 -8.93 -0.83 -3.68
N PHE A 15 -10.06 -1.02 -2.99
CA PHE A 15 -10.41 -2.28 -2.36
C PHE A 15 -11.82 -2.71 -2.75
N VAL A 16 -11.93 -3.98 -3.15
CA VAL A 16 -13.18 -4.61 -3.58
C VAL A 16 -13.48 -5.77 -2.63
N GLU A 17 -14.38 -5.52 -1.69
CA GLU A 17 -14.76 -6.48 -0.65
C GLU A 17 -15.61 -7.63 -1.21
N GLY A 18 -16.52 -7.34 -2.15
CA GLY A 18 -17.41 -8.31 -2.79
C GLY A 18 -16.75 -9.20 -3.85
N ALA A 19 -15.43 -9.11 -4.02
CA ALA A 19 -14.70 -9.92 -4.99
C ALA A 19 -14.66 -11.40 -4.61
N THR A 20 -14.21 -12.23 -5.55
CA THR A 20 -13.77 -13.61 -5.29
C THR A 20 -12.31 -13.75 -5.75
N PRO A 21 -11.58 -14.82 -5.37
CA PRO A 21 -10.22 -15.02 -5.87
C PRO A 21 -10.12 -15.03 -7.41
N ALA A 22 -11.18 -15.45 -8.11
CA ALA A 22 -11.25 -15.48 -9.57
C ALA A 22 -11.40 -14.09 -10.20
N THR A 23 -11.84 -13.08 -9.43
CA THR A 23 -11.97 -11.70 -9.90
C THR A 23 -10.63 -11.12 -10.36
N LEU A 24 -9.52 -11.51 -9.73
CA LEU A 24 -8.18 -11.09 -10.18
C LEU A 24 -7.92 -11.54 -11.62
N THR A 25 -8.23 -12.80 -11.95
CA THR A 25 -8.03 -13.34 -13.30
C THR A 25 -8.93 -12.64 -14.31
N ALA A 26 -10.21 -12.44 -13.98
CA ALA A 26 -11.13 -11.71 -14.84
C ALA A 26 -10.68 -10.26 -15.09
N PHE A 27 -10.19 -9.58 -14.04
CA PHE A 27 -9.63 -8.23 -14.15
C PHE A 27 -8.38 -8.21 -15.03
N LYS A 28 -7.48 -9.18 -14.87
CA LYS A 28 -6.27 -9.33 -15.70
C LYS A 28 -6.63 -9.45 -17.18
N ASP A 29 -7.64 -10.26 -17.52
CA ASP A 29 -8.08 -10.44 -18.90
C ASP A 29 -8.61 -9.13 -19.51
N LEU A 30 -9.29 -8.29 -18.72
CA LEU A 30 -9.72 -6.96 -19.15
C LEU A 30 -8.55 -6.00 -19.39
N VAL A 31 -7.59 -5.97 -18.47
CA VAL A 31 -6.42 -5.07 -18.53
C VAL A 31 -5.45 -5.47 -19.65
N ALA A 32 -5.43 -6.74 -20.04
CA ALA A 32 -4.51 -7.29 -21.05
C ALA A 32 -4.50 -6.50 -22.37
N ASN A 33 -5.64 -5.92 -22.79
CA ASN A 33 -5.75 -5.12 -24.02
C ASN A 33 -5.01 -3.77 -23.94
N THR A 34 -4.68 -3.31 -22.74
CA THR A 34 -4.02 -2.01 -22.48
C THR A 34 -2.62 -2.17 -21.90
N LEU A 35 -2.18 -3.42 -21.77
CA LEU A 35 -0.93 -3.80 -21.13
C LEU A 35 0.26 -3.55 -22.07
N LEU A 36 1.28 -2.86 -21.56
CA LEU A 36 2.59 -2.76 -22.19
C LEU A 36 3.48 -3.92 -21.77
N SER A 37 3.55 -4.21 -20.47
CA SER A 37 4.33 -5.33 -19.93
C SER A 37 3.82 -5.77 -18.55
N VAL A 38 4.17 -7.00 -18.17
CA VAL A 38 4.02 -7.50 -16.80
C VAL A 38 5.37 -7.35 -16.10
N LEU A 39 5.39 -6.75 -14.91
CA LEU A 39 6.59 -6.53 -14.10
C LEU A 39 6.68 -7.59 -12.98
N ASP A 40 7.66 -7.43 -12.09
CA ASP A 40 7.90 -8.35 -10.98
C ASP A 40 6.68 -8.48 -10.05
N SER A 41 6.53 -9.68 -9.48
CA SER A 41 5.49 -9.94 -8.47
C SER A 41 5.77 -9.17 -7.19
N TRP A 42 4.72 -8.81 -6.47
CA TRP A 42 4.81 -8.07 -5.22
C TRP A 42 3.95 -8.70 -4.11
N SER A 43 4.12 -8.18 -2.90
CA SER A 43 3.39 -8.63 -1.73
C SER A 43 3.21 -7.47 -0.74
N ILE A 44 2.16 -7.60 0.07
CA ILE A 44 1.80 -6.67 1.12
C ILE A 44 1.49 -7.43 2.41
N ASP A 45 1.97 -6.91 3.53
CA ASP A 45 1.53 -7.30 4.87
C ASP A 45 0.92 -6.07 5.55
N PHE A 46 -0.38 -6.14 5.83
CA PHE A 46 -1.12 -5.10 6.52
C PHE A 46 -1.53 -5.62 7.89
N LYS A 47 -1.06 -4.97 8.96
CA LYS A 47 -1.35 -5.36 10.34
C LYS A 47 -2.01 -4.23 11.09
N THR A 48 -2.96 -4.60 11.94
CA THR A 48 -3.61 -3.68 12.88
C THR A 48 -3.18 -4.03 14.28
N PHE A 49 -2.60 -3.07 14.98
CA PHE A 49 -2.23 -3.16 16.39
C PHE A 49 -3.17 -2.30 17.23
N ARG A 50 -3.56 -2.81 18.39
CA ARG A 50 -4.37 -2.10 19.37
C ARG A 50 -3.57 -1.87 20.66
N CYS A 51 -3.50 -0.63 21.09
CA CYS A 51 -2.90 -0.24 22.36
C CYS A 51 -3.69 -0.83 23.53
N GLN A 52 -2.97 -1.46 24.46
CA GLN A 52 -3.50 -2.05 25.68
C GLN A 52 -3.48 -1.09 26.87
N ILE A 53 -2.71 0.01 26.77
CA ILE A 53 -2.62 1.02 27.82
C ILE A 53 -3.99 1.69 28.00
N LYS A 54 -4.49 1.62 29.24
CA LYS A 54 -5.69 2.33 29.65
C LYS A 54 -5.30 3.74 30.09
N THR A 55 -5.21 4.65 29.13
CA THR A 55 -5.07 6.07 29.47
C THR A 55 -6.47 6.62 29.79
N PRO A 56 -6.73 7.09 31.02
CA PRO A 56 -7.94 7.83 31.28
C PRO A 56 -7.85 9.19 30.56
N ASP A 57 -8.95 9.58 29.92
CA ASP A 57 -9.26 10.97 29.53
C ASP A 57 -8.66 11.60 28.26
N LEU A 58 -8.13 10.81 27.30
CA LEU A 58 -7.78 11.36 25.98
C LEU A 58 -8.51 10.60 24.84
N PRO A 59 -9.20 11.32 23.92
CA PRO A 59 -9.86 10.73 22.75
C PRO A 59 -8.83 10.38 21.65
N ILE A 60 -7.74 9.71 22.02
CA ILE A 60 -6.68 9.29 21.09
C ILE A 60 -7.05 7.92 20.53
N SER A 61 -6.83 7.71 19.22
CA SER A 61 -7.05 6.40 18.62
C SER A 61 -6.14 5.36 19.28
N LYS A 62 -6.74 4.25 19.67
CA LYS A 62 -6.02 3.09 20.22
C LYS A 62 -5.45 2.19 19.13
N LEU A 63 -5.63 2.55 17.87
CA LEU A 63 -5.19 1.76 16.73
C LEU A 63 -3.90 2.34 16.15
N MET A 64 -3.04 1.42 15.70
CA MET A 64 -1.86 1.70 14.91
C MET A 64 -1.83 0.67 13.79
N TYR A 65 -1.52 1.12 12.59
CA TYR A 65 -1.44 0.29 11.41
C TYR A 65 0.01 0.13 10.99
N SER A 66 0.36 -1.05 10.51
CA SER A 66 1.68 -1.36 9.95
C SER A 66 1.47 -1.89 8.53
N VAL A 67 2.11 -1.26 7.55
CA VAL A 67 1.99 -1.60 6.14
C VAL A 67 3.38 -1.88 5.60
N THR A 68 3.67 -3.14 5.27
CA THR A 68 4.92 -3.56 4.65
C THR A 68 4.71 -3.84 3.17
N LEU A 69 5.50 -3.20 2.30
CA LEU A 69 5.41 -3.34 0.84
C LEU A 69 6.70 -3.92 0.27
N SER A 70 6.63 -5.04 -0.45
CA SER A 70 7.84 -5.67 -0.99
C SER A 70 8.45 -4.93 -2.17
N HIS A 71 7.66 -4.18 -2.94
CA HIS A 71 8.12 -3.40 -4.10
C HIS A 71 8.78 -2.06 -3.72
N HIS A 72 8.72 -1.67 -2.45
CA HIS A 72 9.46 -0.54 -1.89
C HIS A 72 10.53 -1.03 -0.91
N GLU A 73 11.43 -1.91 -1.37
CA GLU A 73 12.57 -2.40 -0.58
C GLU A 73 12.19 -3.06 0.77
N LYS A 74 10.98 -3.65 0.86
CA LYS A 74 10.42 -4.19 2.11
C LYS A 74 10.35 -3.15 3.24
N GLN A 75 10.19 -1.88 2.89
CA GLN A 75 9.92 -0.83 3.85
C GLN A 75 8.57 -1.05 4.51
N THR A 76 8.51 -0.76 5.81
CA THR A 76 7.33 -0.86 6.65
C THR A 76 6.97 0.52 7.15
N VAL A 77 5.74 0.96 6.88
CA VAL A 77 5.19 2.23 7.34
C VAL A 77 4.23 1.99 8.48
N LEU A 78 4.44 2.73 9.56
CA LEU A 78 3.55 2.74 10.71
C LEU A 78 2.68 3.98 10.66
N ILE A 79 1.36 3.81 10.67
CA ILE A 79 0.38 4.91 10.67
C ILE A 79 -0.34 4.93 12.02
N LYS A 80 -0.32 6.08 12.70
CA LYS A 80 -1.10 6.33 13.92
C LYS A 80 -1.83 7.68 13.84
N ASP A 81 -3.06 7.70 14.36
CA ASP A 81 -3.91 8.91 14.50
C ASP A 81 -4.08 9.72 13.20
N ASN A 82 -4.08 9.06 12.03
CA ASN A 82 -4.22 9.70 10.71
C ASN A 82 -3.21 10.84 10.43
N GLY A 83 -2.08 10.89 11.14
CA GLY A 83 -1.15 12.02 11.05
C GLY A 83 0.31 11.69 11.33
N LEU A 84 0.62 10.58 12.01
CA LEU A 84 1.99 10.13 12.23
C LEU A 84 2.31 8.95 11.32
N ALA A 85 3.28 9.13 10.43
CA ALA A 85 3.89 8.08 9.63
C ALA A 85 5.35 7.89 10.03
N VAL A 86 5.75 6.66 10.37
CA VAL A 86 7.15 6.30 10.60
C VAL A 86 7.55 5.22 9.60
N ILE A 87 8.60 5.47 8.82
CA ILE A 87 9.13 4.50 7.87
C ILE A 87 10.28 3.75 8.54
N THR A 88 10.22 2.43 8.49
CA THR A 88 11.28 1.53 8.97
C THR A 88 11.69 0.59 7.85
N SER A 89 12.98 0.32 7.70
CA SER A 89 13.52 -0.59 6.69
C SER A 89 14.08 -1.83 7.37
N SER A 90 13.63 -3.02 6.96
CA SER A 90 14.28 -4.26 7.34
C SER A 90 15.34 -4.63 6.31
N GLY A 91 16.62 -4.47 6.64
CA GLY A 91 17.72 -5.03 5.86
C GLY A 91 18.37 -4.11 4.80
N GLY A 92 18.28 -2.79 4.94
CA GLY A 92 19.18 -1.89 4.21
C GLY A 92 20.58 -1.88 4.86
N SER A 93 21.64 -1.87 4.05
CA SER A 93 23.00 -1.56 4.53
C SER A 93 23.05 -0.09 4.93
N ILE A 94 22.69 0.22 6.17
CA ILE A 94 22.88 1.54 6.75
C ILE A 94 24.38 1.66 6.97
N SER A 95 25.08 2.36 6.07
CA SER A 95 26.49 2.68 6.25
C SER A 95 26.61 3.80 7.28
N GLY A 96 26.45 3.45 8.55
CA GLY A 96 26.65 4.30 9.71
C GLY A 96 27.27 3.47 10.82
N GLU A 97 28.25 4.02 11.52
CA GLU A 97 29.06 3.35 12.55
C GLU A 97 28.26 2.89 13.80
N ASP A 98 26.94 3.11 13.82
CA ASP A 98 26.06 2.98 14.99
C ASP A 98 24.99 1.88 14.88
N THR A 99 25.01 1.05 13.82
CA THR A 99 24.02 -0.03 13.64
C THR A 99 24.66 -1.41 13.70
N ASP A 100 24.26 -2.18 14.71
CA ASP A 100 24.73 -3.54 15.00
C ASP A 100 24.16 -4.57 14.01
N GLY A 101 24.51 -4.43 12.72
CA GLY A 101 24.49 -5.43 11.65
C GLY A 101 23.18 -6.17 11.28
N THR A 102 22.13 -6.13 12.10
CA THR A 102 20.91 -6.92 11.93
C THR A 102 19.69 -6.12 12.41
N LEU A 103 19.06 -5.38 11.49
CA LEU A 103 17.75 -4.80 11.79
C LEU A 103 16.68 -5.90 11.74
N GLU A 104 16.11 -6.23 12.90
CA GLU A 104 14.85 -6.97 12.95
C GLU A 104 13.70 -6.11 12.37
N SER A 105 12.65 -6.76 11.86
CA SER A 105 11.46 -6.01 11.40
C SER A 105 10.76 -5.35 12.59
N PHE A 106 10.18 -4.16 12.38
CA PHE A 106 9.48 -3.47 13.46
C PHE A 106 8.30 -4.28 14.02
N ASP A 107 7.63 -5.06 13.18
CA ASP A 107 6.58 -5.98 13.63
C ASP A 107 7.12 -7.09 14.56
N SER A 108 8.35 -7.57 14.33
CA SER A 108 9.03 -8.50 15.24
C SER A 108 9.29 -7.83 16.58
N LEU A 109 9.81 -6.61 16.56
CA LEU A 109 10.06 -5.82 17.76
C LEU A 109 8.79 -5.59 18.57
N ILE A 110 7.66 -5.23 17.91
CA ILE A 110 6.37 -5.07 18.59
C ILE A 110 5.95 -6.38 19.26
N ASN A 111 5.95 -7.47 18.49
CA ASN A 111 5.40 -8.74 18.96
C ASN A 111 6.29 -9.40 20.05
N THR A 112 7.59 -9.13 20.06
CA THR A 112 8.52 -9.75 21.01
C THR A 112 8.84 -8.86 22.22
N LYS A 113 8.96 -7.54 22.04
CA LYS A 113 9.41 -6.61 23.09
C LYS A 113 8.33 -5.64 23.58
N LEU A 114 7.36 -5.29 22.74
CA LEU A 114 6.31 -4.31 23.06
C LEU A 114 4.90 -4.91 23.14
N SER A 115 4.81 -6.24 23.28
CA SER A 115 3.55 -6.98 23.28
C SER A 115 2.66 -6.70 24.49
N ASN A 116 3.23 -6.13 25.55
CA ASN A 116 2.53 -5.60 26.72
C ASN A 116 1.85 -4.24 26.48
N ILE A 117 2.26 -3.52 25.42
CA ILE A 117 1.69 -2.22 25.04
C ILE A 117 0.77 -2.38 23.83
N TRP A 118 1.19 -3.16 22.84
CA TRP A 118 0.51 -3.32 21.57
C TRP A 118 0.13 -4.78 21.34
N ASN A 119 -1.14 -5.00 21.02
CA ASN A 119 -1.66 -6.30 20.65
C ASN A 119 -2.04 -6.33 19.17
N GLN A 120 -1.46 -7.25 18.39
CA GLN A 120 -1.84 -7.45 16.98
C GLN A 120 -3.25 -8.04 16.90
N ARG A 121 -4.20 -7.27 16.36
CA ARG A 121 -5.61 -7.65 16.21
C ARG A 121 -5.90 -8.33 14.90
N GLN A 122 -5.23 -7.90 13.84
CA GLN A 122 -5.47 -8.37 12.49
C GLN A 122 -4.17 -8.41 11.71
N SER A 123 -4.05 -9.38 10.81
CA SER A 123 -3.05 -9.42 9.76
C SER A 123 -3.77 -9.82 8.47
N ILE A 124 -3.63 -8.97 7.46
CA ILE A 124 -4.11 -9.16 6.11
C ILE A 124 -2.89 -9.22 5.22
N LYS A 125 -2.78 -10.27 4.41
CA LYS A 125 -1.64 -10.53 3.55
C LYS A 125 -2.09 -10.67 2.11
N GLY A 126 -1.38 -10.02 1.22
CA GLY A 126 -1.43 -10.25 -0.21
C GLY A 126 -0.11 -10.83 -0.67
N THR A 127 -0.12 -12.04 -1.20
CA THR A 127 1.08 -12.72 -1.69
C THR A 127 0.93 -13.01 -3.18
N ALA A 128 2.05 -12.98 -3.92
CA ALA A 128 2.07 -13.20 -5.37
C ALA A 128 1.14 -12.24 -6.14
N GLY A 129 1.14 -10.97 -5.74
CA GLY A 129 0.50 -9.90 -6.48
C GLY A 129 1.16 -9.73 -7.85
N GLU A 130 0.35 -9.35 -8.84
CA GLU A 130 0.80 -9.09 -10.21
C GLU A 130 0.95 -7.58 -10.42
N THR A 131 1.96 -7.20 -11.20
CA THR A 131 2.24 -5.80 -11.53
C THR A 131 2.12 -5.63 -13.04
N PHE A 132 1.29 -4.68 -13.46
CA PHE A 132 1.03 -4.36 -14.86
C PHE A 132 1.51 -2.96 -15.17
N LEU A 133 2.34 -2.81 -16.20
CA LEU A 133 2.63 -1.52 -16.81
C LEU A 133 1.71 -1.33 -18.00
N THR A 134 0.92 -0.27 -18.01
CA THR A 134 0.01 0.05 -19.12
C THR A 134 0.71 0.90 -20.18
N MET A 135 0.19 0.89 -21.41
CA MET A 135 0.72 1.69 -22.52
C MET A 135 0.72 3.20 -22.27
N LYS A 136 -0.12 3.68 -21.34
CA LYS A 136 -0.25 5.10 -21.00
C LYS A 136 0.73 5.59 -19.93
N GLY A 137 1.68 4.75 -19.49
CA GLY A 137 2.62 5.12 -18.43
C GLY A 137 1.96 5.14 -17.06
N PHE A 138 1.24 4.08 -16.74
CA PHE A 138 0.53 3.92 -15.48
C PHE A 138 0.72 2.49 -14.98
N ILE A 139 1.15 2.33 -13.72
CA ILE A 139 1.35 1.03 -13.09
C ILE A 139 0.07 0.65 -12.35
N VAL A 140 -0.40 -0.57 -12.59
CA VAL A 140 -1.51 -1.20 -11.87
C VAL A 140 -0.98 -2.45 -11.19
N ARG A 141 -1.04 -2.48 -9.87
CA ARG A 141 -0.66 -3.62 -9.04
C ARG A 141 -1.92 -4.24 -8.47
N VAL A 142 -2.10 -5.55 -8.65
CA VAL A 142 -3.28 -6.26 -8.18
C VAL A 142 -2.89 -7.44 -7.30
N VAL A 143 -3.62 -7.66 -6.21
CA VAL A 143 -3.38 -8.80 -5.33
C VAL A 143 -4.65 -9.22 -4.60
N ASN A 144 -4.82 -10.54 -4.42
CA ASN A 144 -5.86 -11.09 -3.57
C ASN A 144 -5.43 -10.99 -2.09
N LEU A 145 -6.30 -10.42 -1.25
CA LEU A 145 -6.05 -10.27 0.17
C LEU A 145 -6.65 -11.42 0.98
N PHE A 146 -5.86 -11.97 1.88
CA PHE A 146 -6.26 -13.03 2.80
C PHE A 146 -5.95 -12.63 4.24
N SER A 147 -6.83 -13.02 5.14
CA SER A 147 -6.62 -12.90 6.59
C SER A 147 -6.67 -14.29 7.22
N SER A 148 -6.51 -14.38 8.55
CA SER A 148 -6.71 -15.63 9.28
C SER A 148 -8.11 -16.21 9.12
N THR A 149 -9.12 -15.41 8.75
CA THR A 149 -10.50 -15.85 8.53
C THR A 149 -10.80 -16.19 7.06
N GLY A 150 -9.77 -16.25 6.20
CA GLY A 150 -9.92 -16.53 4.77
C GLY A 150 -9.82 -15.28 3.89
N PHE A 151 -10.35 -15.40 2.66
CA PHE A 151 -10.33 -14.35 1.64
C PHE A 151 -11.05 -13.08 2.13
N LYS A 152 -10.45 -11.92 1.87
CA LYS A 152 -10.99 -10.61 2.26
C LYS A 152 -11.46 -9.76 1.10
N GLY A 153 -10.84 -9.88 -0.06
CA GLY A 153 -11.19 -9.07 -1.22
C GLY A 153 -10.03 -8.93 -2.20
N LEU A 154 -10.29 -8.19 -3.27
CA LEU A 154 -9.30 -7.82 -4.26
C LEU A 154 -8.77 -6.43 -3.93
N LEU A 155 -7.45 -6.27 -3.99
CA LEU A 155 -6.77 -5.00 -3.79
C LEU A 155 -6.12 -4.57 -5.10
N VAL A 156 -6.28 -3.30 -5.44
CA VAL A 156 -5.68 -2.68 -6.61
C VAL A 156 -4.95 -1.42 -6.19
N GLU A 157 -3.64 -1.38 -6.41
CA GLU A 157 -2.80 -0.20 -6.23
C GLU A 157 -2.49 0.39 -7.61
N CYS A 158 -2.61 1.70 -7.71
CA CYS A 158 -2.32 2.46 -8.93
C CYS A 158 -1.20 3.44 -8.63
N GLU A 159 -0.20 3.52 -9.51
CA GLU A 159 0.93 4.43 -9.40
C GLU A 159 1.22 5.07 -10.76
N GLU A 160 1.46 6.38 -10.76
CA GLU A 160 1.88 7.10 -11.96
C GLU A 160 3.30 6.72 -12.37
N TYR A 161 3.48 6.19 -13.59
CA TYR A 161 4.81 5.83 -14.09
C TYR A 161 5.52 7.05 -14.70
N ARG A 162 6.49 7.61 -13.98
CA ARG A 162 7.32 8.72 -14.49
C ARG A 162 8.50 8.19 -15.30
N SER A 163 8.28 7.90 -16.58
CA SER A 163 9.38 7.74 -17.54
C SER A 163 9.83 9.10 -18.06
N HIS A 164 10.95 9.64 -17.55
CA HIS A 164 11.72 10.77 -18.12
C HIS A 164 10.92 11.92 -18.78
N LYS A 165 9.68 12.20 -18.33
CA LYS A 165 8.93 13.38 -18.76
C LYS A 165 9.35 14.55 -17.90
N THR A 166 9.56 15.68 -18.54
CA THR A 166 9.83 16.97 -17.90
C THR A 166 8.73 17.30 -16.88
N PRO A 167 9.08 17.89 -15.72
CA PRO A 167 8.15 18.13 -14.62
C PRO A 167 6.93 19.01 -14.97
N ASP A 168 6.93 19.67 -16.13
CA ASP A 168 5.88 20.58 -16.59
C ASP A 168 4.75 19.92 -17.43
N ASP A 169 4.85 18.62 -17.78
CA ASP A 169 3.85 17.92 -18.62
C ASP A 169 2.98 16.91 -17.85
N ALA A 170 3.08 16.88 -16.52
CA ALA A 170 2.24 16.01 -15.68
C ALA A 170 0.83 16.59 -15.59
N ASN A 171 0.01 16.34 -16.62
CA ASN A 171 -1.37 16.80 -16.63
C ASN A 171 -2.16 16.02 -15.56
N ASP A 172 -2.73 16.72 -14.57
CA ASP A 172 -3.44 16.08 -13.46
C ASP A 172 -4.59 15.18 -13.90
N ASP A 173 -5.22 15.58 -15.00
CA ASP A 173 -6.30 14.85 -15.65
C ASP A 173 -5.88 13.43 -16.10
N SER A 174 -4.61 13.20 -16.40
CA SER A 174 -4.16 11.90 -16.96
C SER A 174 -4.14 10.78 -15.93
N PHE A 175 -3.71 11.08 -14.70
CA PHE A 175 -3.73 10.11 -13.59
C PHE A 175 -5.17 9.82 -13.18
N GLU A 176 -5.98 10.87 -13.06
CA GLU A 176 -7.40 10.77 -12.74
C GLU A 176 -8.18 9.93 -13.75
N GLN A 177 -7.93 10.12 -15.04
CA GLN A 177 -8.51 9.27 -16.10
C GLN A 177 -8.04 7.82 -16.00
N GLY A 178 -6.77 7.58 -15.64
CA GLY A 178 -6.25 6.22 -15.40
C GLY A 178 -6.99 5.52 -14.26
N ILE A 179 -7.19 6.22 -13.15
CA ILE A 179 -7.94 5.74 -11.99
C ILE A 179 -9.40 5.44 -12.36
N GLN A 180 -10.08 6.36 -13.05
CA GLN A 180 -11.45 6.16 -13.50
C GLN A 180 -11.57 4.96 -14.45
N THR A 181 -10.58 4.77 -15.33
CA THR A 181 -10.56 3.60 -16.24
C THR A 181 -10.46 2.30 -15.45
N VAL A 182 -9.54 2.20 -14.48
CA VAL A 182 -9.42 1.01 -13.64
C VAL A 182 -10.69 0.75 -12.83
N GLN A 183 -11.30 1.80 -12.28
CA GLN A 183 -12.55 1.70 -11.55
C GLN A 183 -13.69 1.18 -12.43
N GLN A 184 -13.84 1.70 -13.65
CA GLN A 184 -14.85 1.22 -14.62
C GLN A 184 -14.62 -0.24 -15.00
N LEU A 185 -13.36 -0.67 -15.17
CA LEU A 185 -13.04 -2.08 -15.42
C LEU A 185 -13.47 -2.97 -14.24
N LEU A 186 -13.23 -2.54 -13.00
CA LEU A 186 -13.70 -3.26 -11.81
C LEU A 186 -15.23 -3.31 -11.74
N GLU A 187 -15.90 -2.19 -11.96
CA GLU A 187 -17.37 -2.11 -11.96
C GLU A 187 -18.00 -2.99 -13.04
N SER A 188 -17.34 -3.15 -14.19
CA SER A 188 -17.80 -4.06 -15.26
C SER A 188 -17.81 -5.55 -14.87
N LEU A 189 -17.10 -5.92 -13.80
CA LEU A 189 -17.04 -7.29 -13.28
C LEU A 189 -18.17 -7.62 -12.29
N ASP A 190 -19.09 -6.67 -12.02
CA ASP A 190 -20.22 -6.83 -11.08
C ASP A 190 -19.79 -7.25 -9.66
N VAL A 191 -18.67 -6.68 -9.20
CA VAL A 191 -18.00 -7.05 -7.93
C VAL A 191 -18.50 -6.27 -6.71
N GLY A 192 -19.59 -5.52 -6.86
CA GLY A 192 -20.17 -4.67 -5.82
C GLY A 192 -19.43 -3.35 -5.62
N THR A 193 -19.44 -2.84 -4.38
CA THR A 193 -18.89 -1.51 -4.05
C THR A 193 -17.36 -1.52 -4.04
N VAL A 194 -16.76 -0.61 -4.81
CA VAL A 194 -15.32 -0.35 -4.82
C VAL A 194 -15.00 0.82 -3.88
N LYS A 195 -14.19 0.59 -2.85
CA LYS A 195 -13.63 1.67 -2.02
C LYS A 195 -12.38 2.19 -2.71
N VAL A 196 -12.23 3.51 -2.77
CA VAL A 196 -11.07 4.17 -3.40
C VAL A 196 -10.52 5.23 -2.45
N SER A 197 -9.21 5.26 -2.26
CA SER A 197 -8.50 6.32 -1.56
C SER A 197 -7.38 6.89 -2.41
N ARG A 198 -7.28 8.21 -2.41
CA ARG A 198 -6.24 9.03 -3.05
C ARG A 198 -5.66 10.03 -2.05
N ASP A 199 -5.99 9.84 -0.77
CA ASP A 199 -5.70 10.80 0.26
C ASP A 199 -4.18 10.94 0.43
N THR A 200 -3.74 12.14 0.78
CA THR A 200 -2.35 12.44 1.11
C THR A 200 -2.25 12.75 2.59
N LEU A 201 -1.14 12.36 3.19
CA LEU A 201 -0.82 12.72 4.56
C LEU A 201 -0.15 14.11 4.54
N GLU A 202 -0.81 15.13 5.10
CA GLU A 202 -0.25 16.48 5.23
C GLU A 202 0.86 16.55 6.30
N THR A 203 1.85 15.65 6.23
CA THR A 203 3.03 15.70 7.10
C THR A 203 4.10 16.61 6.50
N GLN A 204 4.67 17.48 7.33
CA GLN A 204 5.54 18.57 6.90
C GLN A 204 6.77 18.10 6.10
N GLN A 205 6.97 18.78 4.96
CA GLN A 205 8.21 18.91 4.18
C GLN A 205 9.04 17.62 4.00
N GLY A 206 8.54 16.71 3.18
CA GLY A 206 9.32 15.58 2.68
C GLY A 206 8.56 14.79 1.62
N SER A 207 9.00 14.89 0.37
CA SER A 207 8.38 14.35 -0.85
C SER A 207 8.50 12.82 -0.99
N SER A 208 8.01 12.03 -0.03
CA SER A 208 7.99 10.57 -0.15
C SER A 208 6.59 10.07 -0.46
N ILE A 209 6.46 9.22 -1.48
CA ILE A 209 5.21 8.57 -1.91
C ILE A 209 4.70 7.55 -0.89
N LEU A 210 5.60 7.02 -0.07
CA LEU A 210 5.35 5.83 0.73
C LEU A 210 4.40 6.08 1.92
N PRO A 211 4.52 7.20 2.70
CA PRO A 211 3.54 7.55 3.71
C PRO A 211 2.12 7.73 3.16
N ASP A 212 1.97 8.42 2.03
CA ASP A 212 0.68 8.64 1.38
C ASP A 212 0.06 7.31 0.94
N LEU A 213 0.86 6.46 0.28
CA LEU A 213 0.43 5.14 -0.14
C LEU A 213 -0.03 4.28 1.06
N ALA A 214 0.75 4.23 2.13
CA ALA A 214 0.37 3.50 3.34
C ALA A 214 -0.90 4.06 3.99
N PHE A 215 -1.08 5.38 3.96
CA PHE A 215 -2.30 6.03 4.44
C PHE A 215 -3.52 5.65 3.60
N GLN A 216 -3.38 5.61 2.27
CA GLN A 216 -4.42 5.16 1.36
C GLN A 216 -4.83 3.71 1.62
N TYR A 217 -3.84 2.82 1.90
CA TYR A 217 -4.11 1.45 2.34
C TYR A 217 -4.95 1.40 3.61
N VAL A 218 -4.60 2.20 4.63
CA VAL A 218 -5.40 2.29 5.86
C VAL A 218 -6.82 2.73 5.55
N LYS A 219 -7.01 3.76 4.72
CA LYS A 219 -8.34 4.30 4.40
C LYS A 219 -9.28 3.30 3.72
N VAL A 220 -8.77 2.45 2.84
CA VAL A 220 -9.64 1.48 2.13
C VAL A 220 -9.82 0.16 2.88
N LEU A 221 -8.89 -0.20 3.77
CA LEU A 221 -8.93 -1.44 4.55
C LEU A 221 -9.50 -1.27 5.97
N GLU A 222 -9.54 -0.04 6.49
CA GLU A 222 -10.26 0.30 7.71
C GLU A 222 -11.77 0.32 7.40
N LEU A 223 -12.54 -0.46 8.18
CA LEU A 223 -14.00 -0.61 8.06
C LEU A 223 -14.73 0.33 9.01
#